data_AF-I4VZH8-F1
#
_entry.id   AF-I4VZH8-F1
#
_cell.length_a   1.000
_cell.length_b   1.000
_cell.length_c   1.000
_cell.angle_alpha   90.00
_cell.angle_beta   90.00
_cell.angle_gamma   90.00
#
_symmetry.space_group_name_H-M   'P 1'
#
loop_
_entity.id
_entity.type
_entity.pdbx_description
1 polymer ?
#
loop_
_entity_poly.entity_id
_entity_poly.type
_entity_poly.pdbx_seq_one_letter_code
_entity_poly.pdbx_strand_id
1 'polypeptide(L)'
;MHRKTLLASALALLMAGSASFAIAQNAPAATPPAAATQGTTSHGHGAHGMRDHGEYRHGMQRHGFNKDRGGVIGDLRQLERLYLESGRSKELTAVYNDVLAKSQNPRVRNYVYHHLARLQARPANVDQAIATLRKGLDESLASEAKMQATKEKMRAEWQSRRAQGATTPATAK
;
A
#
# COMPACT_ATOMS: atom_id res chain seq x y z
N MET A 1 20.01 42.17 -24.46
CA MET A 1 21.29 41.45 -24.68
C MET A 1 21.01 40.00 -25.03
N HIS A 2 21.88 39.41 -25.84
CA HIS A 2 21.63 38.29 -26.75
C HIS A 2 21.38 36.90 -26.11
N ARG A 3 20.55 36.12 -26.80
CA ARG A 3 20.32 34.67 -26.63
C ARG A 3 21.60 33.91 -27.00
N LYS A 4 22.03 32.89 -26.23
CA LYS A 4 22.89 31.80 -26.72
C LYS A 4 22.57 30.45 -26.06
N THR A 5 22.13 29.56 -26.92
CA THR A 5 22.00 28.10 -26.88
C THR A 5 23.29 27.37 -26.55
N LEU A 6 23.22 26.29 -25.77
CA LEU A 6 24.03 25.06 -25.90
C LEU A 6 23.25 23.91 -25.20
N LEU A 7 23.28 22.65 -25.58
CA LEU A 7 23.36 21.92 -26.84
C LEU A 7 22.99 20.48 -26.45
N ALA A 8 22.37 19.75 -27.37
CA ALA A 8 21.88 18.40 -27.21
C ALA A 8 22.95 17.40 -26.75
N SER A 9 22.53 16.36 -26.04
CA SER A 9 23.23 15.07 -26.01
C SER A 9 22.21 13.96 -26.15
N ALA A 10 21.98 13.57 -27.40
CA ALA A 10 21.35 12.32 -27.76
C ALA A 10 22.47 11.28 -27.91
N LEU A 11 22.43 10.23 -27.10
CA LEU A 11 23.23 9.03 -27.35
C LEU A 11 22.26 7.85 -27.46
N ALA A 12 21.92 7.53 -28.71
CA ALA A 12 21.27 6.29 -29.07
C ALA A 12 22.36 5.28 -29.41
N LEU A 13 22.35 4.14 -28.73
CA LEU A 13 23.00 2.92 -29.22
C LEU A 13 21.98 1.79 -29.11
N LEU A 14 21.48 1.41 -30.29
CA LEU A 14 20.80 0.16 -30.56
C LEU A 14 21.72 -1.00 -30.17
N MET A 15 21.18 -1.98 -29.44
CA MET A 15 21.62 -3.36 -29.60
C MET A 15 20.41 -4.26 -29.82
N ALA A 16 20.43 -4.91 -30.98
CA ALA A 16 19.51 -5.94 -31.42
C ALA A 16 19.77 -7.24 -30.65
N GLY A 17 18.70 -7.99 -30.37
CA GLY A 17 18.78 -9.29 -29.74
C GLY A 17 17.45 -10.03 -29.86
N SER A 18 17.21 -10.60 -31.04
CA SER A 18 16.06 -11.45 -31.33
C SER A 18 16.36 -12.88 -30.89
N ALA A 19 15.58 -13.44 -29.97
CA ALA A 19 15.39 -14.88 -29.86
C ALA A 19 13.97 -15.16 -29.35
N SER A 20 13.12 -15.67 -30.24
CA SER A 20 11.87 -16.34 -29.86
C SER A 20 12.19 -17.79 -29.61
N PHE A 21 11.82 -18.39 -28.48
CA PHE A 21 11.44 -19.81 -28.43
C PHE A 21 10.50 -20.14 -27.25
N ALA A 22 9.37 -20.73 -27.66
CA ALA A 22 8.62 -21.84 -27.05
C ALA A 22 8.12 -21.74 -25.60
N ILE A 23 6.80 -21.56 -25.52
CA ILE A 23 5.90 -22.03 -24.46
C ILE A 23 6.06 -23.55 -24.28
N ALA A 24 6.28 -23.99 -23.04
CA ALA A 24 5.92 -25.33 -22.61
C ALA A 24 4.85 -25.22 -21.52
N GLN A 25 3.61 -25.52 -21.91
CA GLN A 25 2.51 -25.77 -20.98
C GLN A 25 2.66 -27.21 -20.49
N ASN A 26 2.68 -27.44 -19.17
CA ASN A 26 2.17 -28.69 -18.64
C ASN A 26 1.66 -28.51 -17.20
N ALA A 27 0.35 -28.37 -17.07
CA ALA A 27 -0.42 -28.73 -15.89
C ALA A 27 -1.28 -29.96 -16.31
N PRO A 28 -1.62 -30.92 -15.43
CA PRO A 28 -2.30 -30.66 -14.16
C PRO A 28 -1.91 -31.56 -12.96
N ALA A 29 -2.58 -31.25 -11.85
CA ALA A 29 -2.48 -31.77 -10.49
C ALA A 29 -2.57 -33.29 -10.32
N ALA A 30 -1.82 -33.81 -9.36
CA ALA A 30 -2.12 -35.08 -8.69
C ALA A 30 -2.97 -34.80 -7.45
N THR A 31 -4.20 -35.28 -7.50
CA THR A 31 -5.18 -35.37 -6.41
C THR A 31 -4.69 -36.31 -5.28
N PRO A 32 -4.95 -36.00 -4.00
CA PRO A 32 -4.79 -36.97 -2.91
C PRO A 32 -5.97 -37.95 -2.86
N PRO A 33 -5.76 -39.26 -2.64
CA PRO A 33 -6.85 -40.18 -2.33
C PRO A 33 -7.30 -40.06 -0.86
N ALA A 34 -8.57 -40.42 -0.69
CA ALA A 34 -9.44 -40.09 0.42
C ALA A 34 -9.30 -40.95 1.69
N ALA A 35 -9.92 -40.40 2.72
CA ALA A 35 -10.39 -40.94 4.00
C ALA A 35 -10.49 -42.48 4.18
N ALA A 36 -10.05 -42.92 5.35
CA ALA A 36 -10.71 -43.94 6.18
C ALA A 36 -10.53 -43.53 7.66
N THR A 37 -11.56 -43.17 8.44
CA THR A 37 -12.65 -43.95 9.03
C THR A 37 -12.39 -44.21 10.52
N GLN A 38 -13.29 -43.67 11.34
CA GLN A 38 -13.78 -44.10 12.66
C GLN A 38 -12.86 -44.07 13.90
N GLY A 39 -13.41 -43.42 14.93
CA GLY A 39 -13.02 -43.54 16.33
C GLY A 39 -14.07 -42.89 17.21
N THR A 40 -15.18 -43.60 17.44
CA THR A 40 -16.20 -43.32 18.46
C THR A 40 -15.62 -43.40 19.88
N THR A 41 -15.95 -42.44 20.74
CA THR A 41 -16.04 -42.58 22.23
C THR A 41 -16.61 -41.24 22.76
N SER A 42 -17.88 -41.15 23.20
CA SER A 42 -18.42 -41.57 24.51
C SER A 42 -18.04 -40.66 25.70
N HIS A 43 -19.04 -39.90 26.17
CA HIS A 43 -19.34 -39.46 27.55
C HIS A 43 -18.53 -38.35 28.24
N GLY A 44 -19.26 -37.36 28.77
CA GLY A 44 -18.79 -36.47 29.84
C GLY A 44 -19.68 -35.25 30.08
N HIS A 45 -20.73 -35.40 30.90
CA HIS A 45 -21.43 -34.28 31.54
C HIS A 45 -20.58 -33.68 32.67
N GLY A 46 -20.57 -32.34 32.78
CA GLY A 46 -20.07 -31.58 33.93
C GLY A 46 -19.35 -30.32 33.44
N ALA A 47 -19.56 -29.11 33.93
CA ALA A 47 -20.41 -28.58 34.98
C ALA A 47 -20.55 -27.08 34.70
N HIS A 48 -21.70 -26.49 35.07
CA HIS A 48 -21.89 -25.05 35.12
C HIS A 48 -20.87 -24.39 36.05
N GLY A 49 -19.98 -23.59 35.49
CA GLY A 49 -19.17 -22.61 36.22
C GLY A 49 -19.61 -21.21 35.83
N MET A 50 -20.50 -20.61 36.63
CA MET A 50 -20.69 -19.17 36.67
C MET A 50 -19.34 -18.50 36.98
N ARG A 51 -18.88 -17.63 36.09
CA ARG A 51 -17.99 -16.54 36.46
C ARG A 51 -18.51 -15.27 35.82
N ASP A 52 -19.27 -14.57 36.64
CA ASP A 52 -19.72 -13.21 36.51
C ASP A 52 -18.53 -12.24 36.45
N HIS A 53 -18.79 -11.04 35.93
CA HIS A 53 -17.93 -9.88 35.72
C HIS A 53 -17.09 -9.81 34.43
N GLY A 54 -17.64 -9.09 33.44
CA GLY A 54 -16.85 -8.49 32.38
C GLY A 54 -17.59 -8.04 31.12
N GLU A 55 -18.86 -7.62 31.20
CA GLU A 55 -19.59 -6.97 30.10
C GLU A 55 -19.01 -5.58 29.78
N TYR A 56 -17.83 -5.55 29.14
CA TYR A 56 -17.32 -4.41 28.36
C TYR A 56 -16.83 -4.89 26.99
N ARG A 57 -17.49 -5.90 26.43
CA ARG A 57 -17.26 -6.35 25.04
C ARG A 57 -18.27 -5.72 24.08
N HIS A 58 -18.57 -4.44 24.25
CA HIS A 58 -19.37 -3.68 23.30
C HIS A 58 -18.53 -3.25 22.09
N GLY A 59 -18.72 -3.95 20.96
CA GLY A 59 -19.12 -3.26 19.73
C GLY A 59 -18.08 -2.56 18.85
N MET A 60 -16.78 -2.55 19.15
CA MET A 60 -15.79 -1.86 18.29
C MET A 60 -15.13 -2.75 17.20
N GLN A 61 -15.55 -4.00 17.04
CA GLN A 61 -14.89 -4.94 16.11
C GLN A 61 -15.42 -4.91 14.65
N ARG A 62 -16.31 -3.99 14.28
CA ARG A 62 -16.93 -3.95 12.93
C ARG A 62 -16.92 -2.60 12.21
N HIS A 63 -16.04 -1.67 12.58
CA HIS A 63 -15.87 -0.39 11.85
C HIS A 63 -14.62 -0.33 10.96
N GLY A 64 -14.03 -1.48 10.61
CA GLY A 64 -12.81 -1.55 9.80
C GLY A 64 -12.97 -2.02 8.34
N PHE A 65 -14.01 -2.80 8.03
CA PHE A 65 -14.04 -3.62 6.81
C PHE A 65 -14.60 -2.95 5.55
N ASN A 66 -15.01 -1.67 5.63
CA ASN A 66 -15.48 -0.91 4.45
C ASN A 66 -14.58 0.27 4.07
N LYS A 67 -13.39 0.43 4.70
CA LYS A 67 -12.40 1.43 4.25
C LYS A 67 -11.75 1.06 2.92
N ASP A 68 -11.92 -0.18 2.45
CA ASP A 68 -11.38 -0.65 1.18
C ASP A 68 -12.16 -0.16 -0.06
N ARG A 69 -13.35 0.42 0.08
CA ARG A 69 -14.19 0.83 -1.07
C ARG A 69 -14.37 2.33 -1.30
N GLY A 70 -13.90 3.19 -0.39
CA GLY A 70 -14.35 4.60 -0.36
C GLY A 70 -13.28 5.66 -0.62
N GLY A 71 -12.09 5.29 -1.07
CA GLY A 71 -11.00 6.24 -1.29
C GLY A 71 -10.20 5.94 -2.54
N VAL A 72 -9.33 6.88 -2.92
CA VAL A 72 -8.51 6.81 -4.13
C VAL A 72 -7.82 5.46 -4.32
N ILE A 73 -7.31 4.83 -3.25
CA ILE A 73 -6.67 3.51 -3.32
C ILE A 73 -7.67 2.40 -3.68
N GLY A 74 -8.89 2.45 -3.12
CA GLY A 74 -9.96 1.51 -3.46
C GLY A 74 -10.38 1.64 -4.92
N ASP A 75 -10.56 2.86 -5.41
CA ASP A 75 -10.89 3.13 -6.81
C ASP A 75 -9.78 2.67 -7.75
N LEU A 76 -8.50 2.92 -7.40
CA LEU A 76 -7.36 2.43 -8.17
C LEU A 76 -7.30 0.91 -8.22
N ARG A 77 -7.60 0.23 -7.12
CA ARG A 77 -7.64 -1.25 -7.07
C ARG A 77 -8.77 -1.80 -7.95
N GLN A 78 -9.93 -1.13 -7.95
CA GLN A 78 -11.05 -1.49 -8.81
C GLN A 78 -10.68 -1.29 -10.29
N LEU A 79 -10.07 -0.15 -10.64
CA LEU A 79 -9.58 0.14 -11.99
C LEU A 79 -8.53 -0.88 -12.43
N GLU A 80 -7.53 -1.15 -11.60
CA GLU A 80 -6.50 -2.16 -11.86
C GLU A 80 -7.11 -3.51 -12.21
N ARG A 81 -8.07 -3.99 -11.42
CA ARG A 81 -8.77 -5.25 -11.71
C ARG A 81 -9.42 -5.21 -13.11
N LEU A 82 -10.16 -4.16 -13.43
CA LEU A 82 -10.85 -4.02 -14.72
C LEU A 82 -9.88 -3.94 -15.90
N TYR A 83 -8.76 -3.23 -15.74
CA TYR A 83 -7.72 -3.15 -16.77
C TYR A 83 -7.01 -4.49 -16.99
N LEU A 84 -6.80 -5.27 -15.92
CA LEU A 84 -6.22 -6.61 -16.03
C LEU A 84 -7.19 -7.60 -16.67
N GLU A 85 -8.46 -7.59 -16.27
CA GLU A 85 -9.52 -8.46 -16.83
C GLU A 85 -9.77 -8.18 -18.31
N SER A 86 -9.67 -6.92 -18.74
CA SER A 86 -9.80 -6.53 -20.15
C SER A 86 -8.53 -6.71 -20.98
N GLY A 87 -7.43 -7.19 -20.39
CA GLY A 87 -6.14 -7.35 -21.08
C GLY A 87 -5.42 -6.03 -21.40
N ARG A 88 -5.89 -4.89 -20.88
CA ARG A 88 -5.37 -3.54 -21.12
C ARG A 88 -4.30 -3.12 -20.11
N SER A 89 -3.50 -4.06 -19.63
CA SER A 89 -2.46 -3.81 -18.60
C SER A 89 -1.44 -2.74 -18.99
N LYS A 90 -1.21 -2.53 -20.29
CA LYS A 90 -0.33 -1.46 -20.79
C LYS A 90 -0.85 -0.06 -20.47
N GLU A 91 -2.16 0.14 -20.52
CA GLU A 91 -2.80 1.43 -20.24
C GLU A 91 -2.84 1.75 -18.76
N LEU A 92 -2.83 0.72 -17.91
CA LEU A 92 -2.75 0.88 -16.46
C LEU A 92 -1.48 1.64 -16.04
N THR A 93 -0.37 1.49 -16.79
CA THR A 93 0.85 2.29 -16.59
C THR A 93 0.59 3.79 -16.76
N ALA A 94 -0.19 4.18 -17.78
CA ALA A 94 -0.52 5.58 -18.00
C ALA A 94 -1.42 6.14 -16.87
N VAL A 95 -2.42 5.36 -16.45
CA VAL A 95 -3.29 5.71 -15.31
C VAL A 95 -2.46 5.95 -14.03
N TYR A 96 -1.50 5.08 -13.74
CA TYR A 96 -0.62 5.25 -12.59
C TYR A 96 0.25 6.52 -12.68
N ASN A 97 0.80 6.83 -13.85
CA ASN A 97 1.56 8.07 -14.04
C ASN A 97 0.69 9.32 -13.85
N ASP A 98 -0.55 9.30 -14.36
CA ASP A 98 -1.51 10.39 -14.16
C ASP A 98 -1.82 10.62 -12.66
N VAL A 99 -1.96 9.54 -11.90
CA VAL A 99 -2.20 9.63 -10.45
C VAL A 99 -0.97 10.20 -9.74
N LEU A 100 0.24 9.81 -10.15
CA LEU A 100 1.48 10.39 -9.60
C LEU A 100 1.63 11.88 -9.95
N ALA A 101 1.12 12.31 -11.11
CA ALA A 101 1.13 13.72 -11.48
C ALA A 101 0.11 14.54 -10.67
N LYS A 102 -1.03 13.96 -10.32
CA LYS A 102 -2.14 14.66 -9.65
C LYS A 102 -2.13 14.55 -8.13
N SER A 103 -1.56 13.47 -7.58
CA SER A 103 -1.62 13.17 -6.14
C SER A 103 -0.32 13.52 -5.43
N GLN A 104 -0.44 14.31 -4.37
CA GLN A 104 0.63 14.56 -3.39
C GLN A 104 0.46 13.71 -2.12
N ASN A 105 -0.55 12.85 -2.05
CA ASN A 105 -0.80 12.04 -0.87
C ASN A 105 0.24 10.90 -0.78
N PRO A 106 1.07 10.84 0.28
CA PRO A 106 2.13 9.83 0.39
C PRO A 106 1.61 8.40 0.30
N ARG A 107 0.42 8.12 0.86
CA ARG A 107 -0.18 6.77 0.83
C ARG A 107 -0.57 6.35 -0.58
N VAL A 108 -1.12 7.28 -1.36
CA VAL A 108 -1.51 7.03 -2.75
C VAL A 108 -0.27 6.85 -3.61
N ARG A 109 0.73 7.73 -3.45
CA ARG A 109 1.98 7.64 -4.24
C ARG A 109 2.73 6.34 -3.97
N ASN A 110 2.85 5.94 -2.70
CA ASN A 110 3.47 4.66 -2.35
C ASN A 110 2.72 3.46 -2.97
N TYR A 111 1.38 3.47 -2.88
CA TYR A 111 0.55 2.45 -3.55
C TYR A 111 0.85 2.38 -5.06
N VAL A 112 0.85 3.52 -5.73
CA VAL A 112 1.10 3.58 -7.17
C VAL A 112 2.51 3.12 -7.53
N TYR A 113 3.54 3.53 -6.80
CA TYR A 113 4.92 3.07 -7.06
C TYR A 113 5.06 1.56 -6.95
N HIS A 114 4.45 0.94 -5.94
CA HIS A 114 4.47 -0.52 -5.79
C HIS A 114 3.78 -1.25 -6.95
N HIS A 115 2.62 -0.77 -7.39
CA HIS A 115 1.88 -1.41 -8.46
C HIS A 115 2.50 -1.15 -9.85
N LEU A 116 3.04 0.05 -10.08
CA LEU A 116 3.81 0.37 -11.29
C LEU A 116 5.03 -0.54 -11.43
N ALA A 117 5.79 -0.74 -10.35
CA ALA A 117 6.95 -1.62 -10.36
C ALA A 117 6.59 -3.06 -10.72
N ARG A 118 5.47 -3.59 -10.21
CA ARG A 118 4.98 -4.93 -10.57
C ARG A 118 4.63 -5.04 -12.05
N LEU A 119 4.04 -3.99 -12.63
CA LEU A 119 3.76 -3.96 -14.07
C LEU A 119 5.05 -3.93 -14.89
N GLN A 120 6.02 -3.10 -14.48
CA GLN A 120 7.32 -2.99 -15.15
C GLN A 120 8.13 -4.29 -15.10
N ALA A 121 8.08 -5.01 -13.99
CA ALA A 121 8.79 -6.28 -13.83
C ALA A 121 8.36 -7.36 -14.85
N ARG A 122 7.21 -7.18 -15.53
CA ARG A 122 6.68 -8.13 -16.53
C ARG A 122 6.95 -7.60 -17.95
N PRO A 123 7.53 -8.40 -18.87
CA PRO A 123 7.95 -9.79 -18.72
C PRO A 123 9.33 -10.00 -18.07
N ALA A 124 10.21 -9.00 -18.03
CA ALA A 124 11.56 -9.16 -17.46
C ALA A 124 12.28 -7.85 -17.05
N ASN A 125 11.63 -6.68 -16.99
CA ASN A 125 12.33 -5.43 -16.66
C ASN A 125 12.42 -5.19 -15.15
N VAL A 126 13.10 -6.11 -14.46
CA VAL A 126 13.23 -6.07 -13.00
C VAL A 126 14.03 -4.85 -12.53
N ASP A 127 15.05 -4.42 -13.28
CA ASP A 127 15.85 -3.23 -12.92
C ASP A 127 15.03 -1.94 -12.88
N GLN A 128 14.11 -1.78 -13.83
CA GLN A 128 13.17 -0.65 -13.86
C GLN A 128 12.22 -0.69 -12.66
N ALA A 129 11.72 -1.87 -12.32
CA ALA A 129 10.90 -2.06 -11.14
C ALA A 129 11.65 -1.71 -9.85
N ILE A 130 12.91 -2.13 -9.72
CA ILE A 130 13.78 -1.79 -8.57
C ILE A 130 14.00 -0.29 -8.49
N ALA A 131 14.32 0.38 -9.60
CA ALA A 131 14.51 1.82 -9.63
C ALA A 131 13.24 2.58 -9.19
N THR A 132 12.07 2.14 -9.67
CA THR A 132 10.77 2.70 -9.27
C THR A 132 10.50 2.52 -7.77
N LEU A 133 10.76 1.33 -7.22
CA LEU A 133 10.55 1.06 -5.79
C LEU A 133 11.49 1.88 -4.91
N ARG A 134 12.76 2.02 -5.30
CA ARG A 134 13.73 2.85 -4.57
C ARG A 134 13.28 4.31 -4.53
N LYS A 135 12.85 4.84 -5.67
CA LYS A 135 12.29 6.20 -5.73
C LYS A 135 11.07 6.37 -4.82
N GLY A 136 10.13 5.42 -4.83
CA GLY A 136 8.96 5.45 -3.96
C GLY A 136 9.30 5.36 -2.48
N LEU A 137 10.33 4.59 -2.12
CA LEU A 137 10.83 4.47 -0.76
C LEU A 137 11.46 5.77 -0.27
N ASP A 138 12.38 6.36 -1.05
CA ASP A 138 13.04 7.61 -0.69
C ASP A 138 12.02 8.74 -0.46
N GLU A 139 11.00 8.82 -1.32
CA GLU A 139 9.94 9.81 -1.18
C GLU A 139 9.05 9.56 0.06
N SER A 140 8.72 8.29 0.33
CA SER A 140 7.93 7.91 1.50
C SER A 140 8.68 8.25 2.79
N LEU A 141 9.97 7.94 2.87
CA LEU A 141 10.83 8.28 4.02
C LEU A 141 10.93 9.79 4.24
N ALA A 142 11.10 10.57 3.18
CA ALA A 142 11.10 12.03 3.27
C ALA A 142 9.76 12.57 3.81
N SER A 143 8.64 11.98 3.36
CA SER A 143 7.30 12.35 3.83
C SER A 143 7.08 11.99 5.30
N GLU A 144 7.57 10.83 5.74
CA GLU A 144 7.48 10.37 7.13
C GLU A 144 8.30 11.27 8.06
N ALA A 145 9.52 11.62 7.68
CA ALA A 145 10.37 12.54 8.42
C ALA A 145 9.67 13.90 8.63
N LYS A 146 9.05 14.44 7.58
CA LYS A 146 8.27 15.69 7.68
C LYS A 146 7.06 15.56 8.59
N MET A 147 6.33 14.46 8.49
CA MET A 147 5.18 14.19 9.37
C MET A 147 5.60 14.07 10.83
N GLN A 148 6.74 13.45 11.10
CA GLN A 148 7.28 13.31 12.46
C GLN A 148 7.67 14.66 13.05
N ALA A 149 8.42 15.48 12.30
CA ALA A 149 8.76 16.84 12.72
C ALA A 149 7.52 17.70 13.00
N THR A 150 6.48 17.56 12.18
CA THR A 150 5.21 18.26 12.37
C THR A 150 4.50 17.81 13.66
N LYS A 151 4.48 16.50 13.94
CA LYS A 151 3.92 15.94 15.18
C LYS A 151 4.66 16.44 16.42
N GLU A 152 5.98 16.51 16.35
CA GLU A 152 6.82 16.99 17.46
C GLU A 152 6.59 18.47 17.72
N LYS A 153 6.50 19.30 16.68
CA LYS A 153 6.14 20.72 16.79
C LYS A 153 4.77 20.89 17.44
N MET A 154 3.76 20.16 16.97
CA MET A 154 2.42 20.20 17.58
C MET A 154 2.45 19.75 19.04
N ARG A 155 3.20 18.68 19.36
CA ARG A 155 3.35 18.20 20.75
C ARG A 155 3.97 19.27 21.66
N ALA A 156 5.02 19.94 21.20
CA ALA A 156 5.67 21.01 21.94
C ALA A 156 4.73 22.21 22.16
N GLU A 157 3.96 22.61 21.14
CA GLU A 157 2.95 23.67 21.26
C GLU A 157 1.84 23.30 22.26
N TRP A 158 1.36 22.06 22.24
CA TRP A 158 0.38 21.59 23.22
C TRP A 158 0.92 21.60 24.65
N GLN A 159 2.20 21.23 24.82
CA GLN A 159 2.86 21.26 26.13
C GLN A 159 3.04 22.70 26.64
N SER A 160 3.44 23.65 25.77
CA SER A 160 3.60 25.05 26.18
C SER A 160 2.27 25.71 26.54
N ARG A 161 1.21 25.48 25.75
CA ARG A 161 -0.15 25.96 26.06
C ARG A 161 -0.66 25.42 27.39
N ARG A 162 -0.41 24.13 27.68
CA ARG A 162 -0.80 23.50 28.94
C ARG A 162 -0.02 24.08 30.13
N ALA A 163 1.27 24.38 29.96
CA ALA A 163 2.07 25.04 30.99
C ALA A 163 1.61 26.49 31.25
N GLN A 164 1.32 27.26 30.20
CA GLN A 164 0.86 28.66 30.31
C GLN A 164 -0.55 28.78 30.93
N GLY A 165 -1.44 27.84 30.60
CA GLY A 165 -2.78 27.77 31.21
C GLY A 165 -2.76 27.42 32.70
N ALA A 166 -1.72 26.72 33.17
CA ALA A 166 -1.54 26.41 34.60
C ALA A 166 -0.95 27.57 35.41
N THR A 167 -0.27 28.53 34.76
CA THR A 167 0.40 29.66 35.42
C THR A 167 -0.42 30.94 35.46
N THR A 168 -1.71 30.93 35.07
CA THR A 168 -2.60 32.08 35.23
C THR A 168 -3.46 31.86 36.47
N PRO A 169 -2.99 32.21 37.70
CA PRO A 169 -3.87 32.21 38.86
C PRO A 169 -4.93 33.29 38.65
N ALA A 170 -6.18 32.94 38.94
CA ALA A 170 -7.28 33.89 39.00
C ALA A 170 -6.97 34.96 40.05
N THR A 171 -6.45 36.11 39.61
CA THR A 171 -6.57 37.36 40.36
C THR A 171 -8.00 37.85 40.21
N ALA A 172 -8.92 37.17 40.90
CA ALA A 172 -10.29 37.60 41.08
C ALA A 172 -10.41 38.25 42.46
N LYS A 173 -10.31 39.58 42.42
CA LYS A 173 -11.06 40.60 43.18
C LYS A 173 -11.29 40.42 44.68
#